data_AF-A0A7S2MPN5-F1
#
_entry.id   AF-A0A7S2MPN5-F1
#
_cell.length_a   1.000
_cell.length_b   1.000
_cell.length_c   1.000
_cell.angle_alpha   90.00
_cell.angle_beta   90.00
_cell.angle_gamma   90.00
#
_symmetry.space_group_name_H-M   'P 1'
#
loop_
_entity.id
_entity.type
_entity.pdbx_description
1 polymer ?
#
loop_
_entity_poly.entity_id
_entity_poly.type
_entity_poly.pdbx_seq_one_letter_code
_entity_poly.pdbx_strand_id
1 'polypeptide(L)'
;GVLAEASSLVVLNGLTRHQALAPLRDGQAVVCYQYEAWFGRSYGHCSVLNARGNTSLEAGGDVVVNAGTTWNLAVAALGPDTALVCFSDTSHSEYGKCIVLWGLREWILGEASVCSTDPSEPLCTIPS
;
A
#
# COMPACT_ATOMS: atom_id res chain seq x y z
N GLY A 1 19.49 5.11 22.98
CA GLY A 1 18.02 5.06 23.12
C GLY A 1 17.64 3.64 23.40
N VAL A 2 16.78 3.41 24.39
CA VAL A 2 16.21 2.08 24.64
C VAL A 2 15.09 1.89 23.62
N LEU A 3 15.13 0.81 22.83
CA LEU A 3 13.99 0.40 22.01
C LEU A 3 12.89 -0.05 22.99
N ALA A 4 11.84 0.74 23.14
CA ALA A 4 10.65 0.32 23.87
C ALA A 4 9.78 -0.52 22.91
N GLU A 5 9.31 -1.67 23.38
CA GLU A 5 8.43 -2.54 22.60
C GLU A 5 7.02 -1.92 22.55
N ALA A 6 6.59 -1.51 21.35
CA ALA A 6 5.22 -1.10 21.09
C ALA A 6 4.33 -2.32 20.81
N SER A 7 3.01 -2.18 20.93
CA SER A 7 2.09 -3.25 20.55
C SER A 7 2.23 -3.62 19.07
N SER A 8 2.31 -4.91 18.76
CA SER A 8 2.31 -5.38 17.37
C SER A 8 0.94 -5.14 16.73
N LEU A 9 0.95 -4.78 15.45
CA LEU A 9 -0.25 -4.57 14.64
C LEU A 9 -0.31 -5.66 13.54
N VAL A 10 -1.45 -6.34 13.45
CA VAL A 10 -1.78 -7.19 12.30
C VAL A 10 -2.43 -6.29 11.24
N VAL A 11 -1.70 -6.00 10.16
CA VAL A 11 -2.15 -5.09 9.08
C VAL A 11 -3.37 -5.66 8.33
N LEU A 12 -3.41 -6.98 8.14
CA LEU A 12 -4.56 -7.69 7.58
C LEU A 12 -4.57 -9.14 8.08
N ASN A 13 -5.76 -9.68 8.37
CA ASN A 13 -5.90 -11.08 8.77
C ASN A 13 -5.74 -12.01 7.55
N GLY A 14 -4.68 -12.81 7.55
CA GLY A 14 -4.43 -13.86 6.57
C GLY A 14 -2.95 -14.02 6.22
N LEU A 15 -2.66 -14.75 5.14
CA LEU A 15 -1.28 -15.02 4.71
C LEU A 15 -0.74 -13.83 3.91
N THR A 16 0.11 -13.04 4.56
CA THR A 16 0.84 -11.93 3.94
C THR A 16 2.29 -12.30 3.67
N ARG A 17 2.82 -11.96 2.49
CA ARG A 17 4.22 -12.17 2.10
C ARG A 17 4.78 -10.96 1.35
N HIS A 18 6.10 -10.95 1.11
CA HIS A 18 6.78 -9.96 0.26
C HIS A 18 6.46 -8.50 0.60
N GLN A 19 6.62 -8.14 1.88
CA GLN A 19 6.30 -6.79 2.35
C GLN A 19 7.36 -5.78 1.90
N ALA A 20 6.90 -4.60 1.49
CA ALA A 20 7.72 -3.45 1.16
C ALA A 20 7.11 -2.20 1.80
N LEU A 21 7.96 -1.33 2.37
CA LEU A 21 7.51 -0.18 3.13
C LEU A 21 8.25 1.09 2.69
N ALA A 22 7.56 2.22 2.79
CA ALA A 22 8.17 3.54 2.67
C ALA A 22 7.62 4.50 3.73
N PRO A 23 8.48 5.34 4.35
CA PRO A 23 8.02 6.37 5.27
C PRO A 23 7.33 7.50 4.50
N LEU A 24 6.23 8.02 5.06
CA LEU A 24 5.55 9.24 4.63
C LEU A 24 5.86 10.36 5.64
N ARG A 25 4.98 11.35 5.79
CA ARG A 25 5.12 12.42 6.80
C ARG A 25 4.32 12.14 8.07
N ASP A 26 4.60 12.92 9.11
CA ASP A 26 3.79 13.00 10.33
C ASP A 26 3.53 11.64 11.02
N GLY A 27 4.52 10.74 11.01
CA GLY A 27 4.41 9.41 11.61
C GLY A 27 3.64 8.40 10.76
N GLN A 28 3.37 8.72 9.49
CA GLN A 28 2.73 7.81 8.55
C GLN A 28 3.76 7.00 7.76
N ALA A 29 3.36 5.82 7.33
CA ALA A 29 4.10 5.00 6.38
C ALA A 29 3.11 4.30 5.45
N VAL A 30 3.57 3.82 4.31
CA VAL A 30 2.82 2.89 3.47
C VAL A 30 3.48 1.53 3.55
N VAL A 31 2.67 0.47 3.68
CA VAL A 31 3.10 -0.92 3.55
C VAL A 31 2.35 -1.56 2.40
N CYS A 32 3.10 -2.18 1.50
CA CYS A 32 2.55 -3.01 0.44
C CYS A 32 2.97 -4.45 0.65
N TYR A 33 2.08 -5.38 0.37
CA TYR A 33 2.28 -6.80 0.62
C TYR A 33 1.50 -7.65 -0.37
N GLN A 34 1.96 -8.87 -0.54
CA GLN A 34 1.22 -9.90 -1.23
C GLN A 34 0.24 -10.55 -0.25
N TYR A 35 -1.05 -10.61 -0.59
CA TYR A 35 -2.08 -11.25 0.19
C TYR A 35 -2.67 -12.45 -0.57
N GLU A 36 -2.71 -13.61 0.08
CA GLU A 36 -3.28 -14.80 -0.54
C GLU A 36 -4.81 -14.69 -0.67
N ALA A 37 -5.27 -14.68 -1.91
CA ALA A 37 -6.68 -14.71 -2.26
C ALA A 37 -7.13 -16.15 -2.57
N TRP A 38 -8.44 -16.34 -2.73
CA TRP A 38 -9.02 -17.63 -3.11
C TRP A 38 -8.37 -18.18 -4.39
N PHE A 39 -8.22 -19.51 -4.44
CA PHE A 39 -7.62 -20.27 -5.56
C PHE A 39 -6.11 -20.05 -5.79
N GLY A 40 -5.34 -19.77 -4.74
CA GLY A 40 -3.87 -19.73 -4.80
C GLY A 40 -3.30 -18.54 -5.59
N ARG A 41 -4.15 -17.54 -5.88
CA ARG A 41 -3.67 -16.25 -6.37
C ARG A 41 -3.20 -15.42 -5.21
N SER A 42 -2.23 -14.55 -5.45
CA SER A 42 -1.75 -13.68 -4.39
C SER A 42 -1.68 -12.22 -4.83
N TYR A 43 -2.70 -11.47 -4.43
CA TYR A 43 -2.91 -10.11 -4.88
C TYR A 43 -1.93 -9.15 -4.23
N GLY A 44 -1.62 -8.07 -4.94
CA GLY A 44 -0.87 -6.95 -4.38
C GLY A 44 -1.82 -6.05 -3.61
N HIS A 45 -1.55 -5.85 -2.33
CA HIS A 45 -2.29 -4.93 -1.47
C HIS A 45 -1.36 -3.85 -0.92
N CYS A 46 -1.90 -2.67 -0.63
CA CYS A 46 -1.20 -1.64 0.14
C CYS A 46 -2.12 -1.06 1.21
N SER A 47 -1.56 -0.62 2.34
CA SER A 47 -2.27 0.09 3.41
C SER A 47 -1.37 1.19 3.97
N VAL A 48 -1.98 2.28 4.43
CA VAL A 48 -1.28 3.36 5.16
C VAL A 48 -1.28 3.03 6.64
N LEU A 49 -0.11 3.12 7.25
CA LEU A 49 0.11 2.99 8.67
C LEU A 49 0.21 4.38 9.30
N ASN A 50 -0.34 4.54 10.49
CA ASN A 50 -0.26 5.77 11.28
C ASN A 50 0.25 5.45 12.69
N ALA A 51 1.40 6.01 13.05
CA ALA A 51 1.92 5.92 14.41
C ALA A 51 1.23 6.97 15.31
N ARG A 52 0.40 6.50 16.25
CA ARG A 52 -0.18 7.37 17.28
C ARG A 52 0.79 7.47 18.46
N GLY A 53 1.61 8.53 18.45
CA GLY A 53 2.65 8.71 19.45
C GLY A 53 3.76 7.67 19.29
N ASN A 54 4.34 7.23 20.41
CA ASN A 54 5.52 6.34 20.40
C ASN A 54 5.18 4.87 20.67
N THR A 55 3.91 4.52 20.87
CA THR A 55 3.53 3.22 21.44
C THR A 55 2.43 2.48 20.69
N SER A 56 1.72 3.12 19.76
CA SER A 56 0.67 2.45 18.98
C SER A 56 0.77 2.75 17.50
N LEU A 57 0.36 1.75 16.71
CA LEU A 57 0.31 1.78 15.26
C LEU A 57 -1.10 1.39 14.83
N GLU A 58 -1.67 2.13 13.89
CA GLU A 58 -2.95 1.83 13.27
C GLU A 58 -2.77 1.64 11.77
N ALA A 59 -3.51 0.71 11.17
CA ALA A 59 -3.58 0.57 9.72
C ALA A 59 -4.90 1.19 9.24
N GLY A 60 -4.83 1.94 8.15
CA GLY A 60 -6.00 2.33 7.36
C GLY A 60 -6.53 1.17 6.53
N GLY A 61 -7.59 1.43 5.77
CA GLY A 61 -8.12 0.46 4.81
C GLY A 61 -7.07 0.05 3.78
N ASP A 62 -7.08 -1.21 3.39
CA ASP A 62 -6.22 -1.69 2.32
C ASP A 62 -6.81 -1.38 0.94
N VAL A 63 -5.92 -1.27 -0.05
CA VAL A 63 -6.26 -1.18 -1.47
C VAL A 63 -5.68 -2.39 -2.19
N VAL A 64 -6.43 -2.93 -3.14
CA VAL A 64 -5.89 -3.88 -4.12
C VAL A 64 -5.18 -3.09 -5.22
N VAL A 65 -3.84 -3.14 -5.24
CA VAL A 65 -3.03 -2.52 -6.30
C VAL A 65 -2.83 -3.46 -7.49
N ASN A 66 -3.04 -4.76 -7.29
CA ASN A 66 -3.06 -5.74 -8.37
C ASN A 66 -3.92 -6.95 -8.01
N ALA A 67 -4.93 -7.25 -8.84
CA ALA A 67 -5.75 -8.46 -8.74
C ALA A 67 -5.08 -9.69 -9.40
N GLY A 68 -3.81 -9.58 -9.76
CA GLY A 68 -2.95 -10.64 -10.26
C GLY A 68 -1.97 -11.16 -9.20
N THR A 69 -1.34 -12.31 -9.48
CA THR A 69 -0.27 -12.83 -8.61
C THR A 69 0.95 -11.90 -8.66
N THR A 70 1.25 -11.27 -7.53
CA THR A 70 2.15 -10.12 -7.41
C THR A 70 3.44 -10.49 -6.70
N TRP A 71 4.59 -10.06 -7.25
CA TRP A 71 5.91 -10.28 -6.65
C TRP A 71 6.77 -9.01 -6.72
N ASN A 72 7.91 -9.05 -6.03
CA ASN A 72 8.96 -8.03 -6.11
C ASN A 72 8.43 -6.61 -5.83
N LEU A 73 7.62 -6.47 -4.78
CA LEU A 73 7.07 -5.17 -4.39
C LEU A 73 8.21 -4.23 -3.99
N ALA A 74 8.17 -3.02 -4.53
CA ALA A 74 9.04 -1.92 -4.15
C ALA A 74 8.18 -0.67 -3.95
N VAL A 75 8.42 0.05 -2.86
CA VAL A 75 7.63 1.24 -2.50
C VAL A 75 8.56 2.42 -2.28
N ALA A 76 8.20 3.58 -2.82
CA ALA A 76 8.92 4.83 -2.62
C ALA A 76 7.94 5.96 -2.28
N ALA A 77 8.30 6.81 -1.33
CA ALA A 77 7.56 8.03 -1.08
C ALA A 77 7.86 9.05 -2.20
N LEU A 78 6.81 9.62 -2.80
CA LEU A 78 6.93 10.69 -3.78
C LEU A 78 6.67 12.07 -3.17
N GLY A 79 6.00 12.12 -2.02
CA GLY A 79 5.55 13.34 -1.38
C GLY A 79 4.99 13.07 0.02
N PRO A 80 4.41 14.10 0.66
CA PRO A 80 3.85 13.98 2.02
C PRO A 80 2.79 12.89 2.14
N ASP A 81 1.88 12.84 1.16
CA ASP A 81 0.69 11.99 1.16
C ASP A 81 0.62 11.10 -0.10
N THR A 82 1.76 10.92 -0.78
CA THR A 82 1.84 10.22 -2.07
C THR A 82 3.00 9.25 -2.11
N ALA A 83 2.77 8.05 -2.62
CA ALA A 83 3.77 7.02 -2.81
C ALA A 83 3.68 6.38 -4.20
N LEU A 84 4.74 5.70 -4.62
CA LEU A 84 4.79 4.85 -5.80
C LEU A 84 4.99 3.41 -5.31
N VAL A 85 4.19 2.49 -5.82
CA VAL A 85 4.44 1.05 -5.69
C VAL A 85 4.74 0.47 -7.06
N CYS A 86 5.82 -0.29 -7.17
CA CYS A 86 6.15 -1.08 -8.36
C CYS A 86 6.18 -2.57 -8.01
N PHE A 87 5.77 -3.42 -8.94
CA PHE A 87 5.70 -4.87 -8.74
C PHE A 87 5.76 -5.63 -10.06
N SER A 88 6.07 -6.92 -9.99
CA SER A 88 5.96 -7.88 -11.10
C SER A 88 4.60 -8.57 -11.07
N ASP A 89 3.90 -8.59 -12.21
CA ASP A 89 2.58 -9.20 -12.34
C ASP A 89 2.64 -10.52 -13.13
N THR A 90 2.76 -11.64 -12.43
CA THR A 90 2.85 -12.98 -13.06
C THR A 90 1.58 -13.38 -13.81
N SER A 91 0.44 -12.77 -13.49
CA SER A 91 -0.81 -13.00 -14.25
C SER A 91 -0.80 -12.31 -15.63
N HIS A 92 0.16 -11.41 -15.84
CA HIS A 92 0.38 -10.67 -17.10
C HIS A 92 1.85 -10.79 -17.52
N SER A 93 2.32 -12.03 -17.70
CA SER A 93 3.67 -12.33 -18.22
C SER A 93 4.84 -11.70 -17.44
N GLU A 94 4.67 -11.52 -16.13
CA GLU A 94 5.66 -10.92 -15.22
C GLU A 94 6.02 -9.46 -15.54
N TYR A 95 5.15 -8.75 -16.24
CA TYR A 95 5.38 -7.34 -16.53
C TYR A 95 5.53 -6.53 -15.25
N GLY A 96 6.51 -5.62 -15.25
CA GLY A 96 6.66 -4.60 -14.24
C GLY A 96 5.55 -3.57 -14.39
N LYS A 97 4.79 -3.34 -13.32
CA LYS A 97 3.76 -2.30 -13.23
C LYS A 97 4.10 -1.38 -12.08
N CYS A 98 3.86 -0.09 -12.25
CA CYS A 98 4.02 0.91 -11.21
C CYS A 98 2.74 1.73 -11.07
N ILE A 99 2.31 1.96 -9.85
CA ILE A 99 1.06 2.64 -9.51
C ILE A 99 1.37 3.72 -8.47
N VAL A 100 0.85 4.92 -8.71
CA VAL A 100 0.85 5.99 -7.71
C VAL A 100 -0.29 5.75 -6.74
N LEU A 101 0.03 5.84 -5.45
CA LEU A 101 -0.88 5.78 -4.32
C LEU A 101 -1.00 7.18 -3.73
N TRP A 102 -2.22 7.60 -3.41
CA TRP A 102 -2.51 8.86 -2.73
C TRP A 102 -3.29 8.58 -1.44
N GLY A 103 -2.99 9.34 -0.38
CA GLY A 103 -3.81 9.40 0.82
C GLY A 103 -4.56 10.71 1.02
N LEU A 104 -5.89 10.65 1.12
CA LEU A 104 -6.67 11.80 1.54
C LEU A 104 -6.42 12.05 3.03
N ARG A 105 -6.43 13.32 3.46
CA ARG A 105 -6.13 13.70 4.85
C ARG A 105 -7.11 13.15 5.91
N GLU A 106 -8.11 12.35 5.55
CA GLU A 106 -9.01 11.65 6.48
C GLU A 106 -9.44 10.28 5.93
N TRP A 107 -8.57 9.26 6.04
CA TRP A 107 -8.83 7.85 5.69
C TRP A 107 -9.83 7.15 6.64
N ILE A 108 -11.04 7.69 6.80
CA ILE A 108 -12.11 7.12 7.64
C ILE A 108 -13.16 6.39 6.80
N LEU A 109 -13.15 6.50 5.47
CA LEU A 109 -13.92 5.65 4.57
C LEU A 109 -12.98 5.14 3.48
N GLY A 110 -12.94 3.82 3.32
CA GLY A 110 -11.89 3.06 2.66
C GLY A 110 -11.60 3.43 1.21
N GLU A 111 -10.58 2.74 0.72
CA GLU A 111 -10.04 2.73 -0.64
C GLU A 111 -8.92 3.77 -0.84
N ALA A 112 -7.66 3.31 -0.73
CA ALA A 112 -6.67 3.94 -1.60
C ALA A 112 -7.14 3.73 -3.04
N SER A 113 -6.95 4.72 -3.88
CA SER A 113 -7.33 4.64 -5.29
C SER A 113 -6.09 4.44 -6.14
N VAL A 114 -6.18 3.52 -7.10
CA VAL A 114 -5.18 3.35 -8.15
C VAL A 114 -5.41 4.43 -9.19
N CYS A 115 -4.41 5.28 -9.44
CA CYS A 115 -4.49 6.18 -10.60
C CYS A 115 -4.25 5.39 -11.88
N SER A 116 -5.31 5.23 -12.67
CA SER A 116 -5.24 4.68 -14.02
C SER A 116 -4.55 5.67 -14.95
N THR A 117 -3.65 5.19 -15.81
CA THR A 117 -3.10 5.96 -16.93
C THR A 117 -3.94 5.82 -18.20
N ASP A 118 -5.09 5.13 -18.12
CA ASP A 118 -6.04 5.00 -19.21
C ASP A 118 -6.78 6.33 -19.45
N PRO A 119 -6.66 6.95 -20.63
CA PRO A 119 -7.36 8.20 -20.95
C PRO A 119 -8.90 8.06 -21.03
N SER A 120 -9.44 6.84 -20.95
CA SER A 120 -10.88 6.56 -20.95
C SER A 120 -11.50 6.49 -19.54
N GLU A 121 -10.68 6.48 -18.48
CA GLU A 121 -11.12 6.51 -17.09
C GLU A 121 -10.93 7.92 -16.48
N PRO A 122 -11.74 8.31 -15.46
CA PRO A 122 -11.61 9.64 -14.86
C PRO A 122 -10.21 9.85 -14.27
N LEU A 123 -9.49 10.83 -14.82
CA LEU A 123 -8.14 11.20 -14.39
C LEU A 123 -8.14 11.56 -12.90
N CYS A 124 -7.19 11.01 -12.14
CA CYS A 124 -6.85 11.50 -10.82
C CYS A 124 -6.46 12.98 -10.92
N THR A 125 -7.36 13.90 -10.57
CA THR A 125 -6.98 15.29 -10.32
C THR A 125 -6.21 15.31 -9.01
N ILE A 126 -4.88 15.32 -9.10
CA ILE A 126 -3.99 15.68 -7.99
C ILE A 126 -4.37 17.12 -7.59
N PRO A 127 -4.96 17.36 -6.41
CA PRO A 127 -5.13 18.72 -5.94
C PRO A 127 -3.74 19.31 -5.72
N SER A 128 -3.51 20.47 -6.35
CA SER A 128 -2.30 21.29 -6.21
C SER A 128 -2.09 21.76 -4.78
#